data_AF-A0AA88HVE9-F1
#
_entry.id   AF-A0AA88HVE9-F1
#
_cell.length_a   1.000
_cell.length_b   1.000
_cell.length_c   1.000
_cell.angle_alpha   90.00
_cell.angle_beta   90.00
_cell.angle_gamma   90.00
#
_symmetry.space_group_name_H-M   'P 1'
#
loop_
_entity.id
_entity.type
_entity.pdbx_description
1 polymer ?
#
loop_
_entity_poly.entity_id
_entity_poly.type
_entity_poly.pdbx_seq_one_letter_code
_entity_poly.pdbx_strand_id
1 'polypeptide(L)'
;MKGTVAPSDKKNSEYNTKKATKRRETYNEEFALVFEQVKELSDKIQLAVEVPRITQRQVYRNNPPHTTPEEYYRRVVFIPMLDSVISDLKSRFSRDTLNSFRLTVLLPSNIVNCTDDLLQSSVKEISSMYRSTSWLNRAVYHGNTYFGRGACAEK
;
A
#
# COMPACT_ATOMS: atom_id res chain seq x y z
N MET A 1 -28.53 -21.25 -0.84
CA MET A 1 -27.31 -22.06 -0.68
C MET A 1 -26.43 -21.42 0.39
N LYS A 2 -26.19 -22.09 1.52
CA LYS A 2 -25.30 -21.56 2.57
C LYS A 2 -23.86 -21.57 2.02
N GLY A 3 -23.34 -20.42 1.64
CA GLY A 3 -21.97 -20.29 1.16
C GLY A 3 -20.98 -20.42 2.33
N THR A 4 -20.69 -21.65 2.73
CA THR A 4 -19.50 -21.97 3.53
C THR A 4 -18.25 -21.55 2.76
N VAL A 5 -17.44 -20.66 3.34
CA VAL A 5 -16.11 -20.30 2.80
C VAL A 5 -15.27 -21.57 2.71
N ALA A 6 -14.72 -21.85 1.54
CA ALA A 6 -13.93 -23.06 1.30
C ALA A 6 -12.71 -23.09 2.24
N PRO A 7 -12.36 -24.26 2.83
CA PRO A 7 -11.19 -24.41 3.70
C PRO A 7 -9.84 -24.02 3.06
N SER A 8 -9.81 -23.89 1.73
CA SER A 8 -8.64 -23.51 0.92
C SER A 8 -8.15 -22.08 1.16
N ASP A 9 -9.06 -21.12 1.33
CA ASP A 9 -8.70 -19.68 1.35
C ASP A 9 -8.05 -19.27 2.69
N LYS A 10 -8.46 -19.93 3.78
CA LYS A 10 -7.82 -19.76 5.11
C LYS A 10 -6.37 -20.24 5.10
N LYS A 11 -6.07 -21.34 4.40
CA LYS A 11 -4.73 -21.92 4.35
C LYS A 11 -3.74 -21.04 3.58
N ASN A 12 -4.18 -20.30 2.57
CA ASN A 12 -3.28 -19.55 1.69
C ASN A 12 -2.85 -18.18 2.27
N SER A 13 -3.77 -17.44 2.91
CA SER A 13 -3.46 -16.18 3.64
C SER A 13 -2.51 -16.45 4.82
N GLU A 14 -2.77 -17.53 5.56
CA GLU A 14 -1.95 -17.92 6.71
C GLU A 14 -0.57 -18.44 6.29
N TYR A 15 -0.48 -19.19 5.19
CA TYR A 15 0.78 -19.68 4.61
C TYR A 15 1.69 -18.53 4.15
N ASN A 16 1.16 -17.54 3.43
CA ASN A 16 1.96 -16.41 2.96
C ASN A 16 2.49 -15.57 4.12
N THR A 17 1.66 -15.37 5.14
CA THR A 17 2.06 -14.66 6.36
C THR A 17 3.14 -15.43 7.12
N LYS A 18 2.99 -16.75 7.29
CA LYS A 18 3.99 -17.62 7.94
C LYS A 18 5.31 -17.69 7.17
N LYS A 19 5.27 -17.71 5.84
CA LYS A 19 6.47 -17.69 4.99
C LYS A 19 7.23 -16.37 5.14
N ALA A 20 6.52 -15.24 5.18
CA ALA A 20 7.13 -13.93 5.32
C ALA A 20 7.72 -13.71 6.73
N THR A 21 7.06 -14.20 7.79
CA THR A 21 7.61 -14.14 9.15
C THR A 21 8.86 -15.00 9.32
N LYS A 22 8.91 -16.18 8.66
CA LYS A 22 10.10 -17.04 8.67
C LYS A 22 11.32 -16.37 8.03
N ARG A 23 11.13 -15.61 6.94
CA ARG A 23 12.22 -14.83 6.31
C ARG A 23 12.77 -13.75 7.24
N ARG A 24 11.94 -13.23 8.14
CA ARG A 24 12.36 -12.28 9.18
C ARG A 24 13.24 -12.92 10.26
N GLU A 25 13.36 -14.24 10.30
CA GLU A 25 14.27 -14.97 11.21
C GLU A 25 15.61 -15.29 10.51
N THR A 26 15.59 -15.56 9.20
CA THR A 26 16.78 -15.87 8.37
C THR A 26 17.36 -14.66 7.61
N TYR A 27 16.88 -13.45 7.91
CA TYR A 27 17.14 -12.23 7.14
C TYR A 27 18.62 -11.81 7.08
N ASN A 28 19.45 -12.27 8.03
CA ASN A 28 20.85 -11.88 8.10
C ASN A 28 21.64 -12.37 6.88
N GLU A 29 21.42 -13.62 6.45
CA GLU A 29 22.12 -14.22 5.32
C GLU A 29 21.65 -13.62 3.99
N GLU A 30 20.34 -13.39 3.85
CA GLU A 30 19.76 -12.77 2.66
C GLU A 30 20.25 -11.33 2.47
N PHE A 31 20.38 -10.57 3.57
CA PHE A 31 20.87 -9.19 3.49
C PHE A 31 22.35 -9.12 3.12
N ALA A 32 23.18 -10.05 3.61
CA ALA A 32 24.60 -10.09 3.30
C ALA A 32 24.84 -10.21 1.77
N LEU A 33 24.07 -11.06 1.08
CA LEU A 33 24.13 -11.21 -0.37
C LEU A 33 23.76 -9.92 -1.12
N VAL A 34 22.69 -9.24 -0.66
CA VAL A 34 22.28 -7.95 -1.24
C VAL A 34 23.35 -6.89 -1.00
N PHE A 35 23.96 -6.88 0.19
CA PHE A 35 25.00 -5.92 0.54
C PHE A 35 26.29 -6.13 -0.26
N GLU A 36 26.69 -7.38 -0.54
CA GLU A 36 27.80 -7.67 -1.45
C GLU A 36 27.57 -7.10 -2.85
N GLN A 37 26.38 -7.32 -3.42
CA GLN A 37 26.03 -6.77 -4.74
C GLN A 37 26.11 -5.23 -4.76
N VAL A 38 25.63 -4.58 -3.71
CA VAL A 38 25.73 -3.12 -3.57
C VAL A 38 27.20 -2.69 -3.48
N LYS A 39 28.03 -3.42 -2.73
CA LYS A 39 29.45 -3.14 -2.61
C LYS A 39 30.17 -3.24 -3.96
N GLU A 40 29.92 -4.29 -4.73
CA GLU A 40 30.47 -4.45 -6.08
C GLU A 40 30.05 -3.30 -7.02
N LEU A 41 28.79 -2.85 -6.94
CA LEU A 41 28.30 -1.71 -7.72
C LEU A 41 28.95 -0.39 -7.27
N SER A 42 29.13 -0.22 -5.96
CA SER A 42 29.78 0.95 -5.39
C SER A 42 31.23 1.06 -5.85
N ASP A 43 31.96 -0.07 -5.86
CA ASP A 43 33.35 -0.15 -6.33
C ASP A 43 33.46 0.21 -7.81
N LYS A 44 32.50 -0.22 -8.65
CA LYS A 44 32.43 0.16 -10.08
C LYS A 44 32.23 1.66 -10.29
N ILE A 45 31.49 2.31 -9.39
CA ILE A 45 31.19 3.75 -9.44
C ILE A 45 32.26 4.57 -8.67
N GLN A 46 33.25 3.89 -8.06
CA GLN A 46 34.28 4.50 -7.19
C GLN A 46 33.68 5.28 -6.00
N LEU A 47 32.54 4.81 -5.49
CA LEU A 47 31.88 5.37 -4.32
C LEU A 47 32.20 4.51 -3.09
N ALA A 48 32.55 5.13 -1.97
CA ALA A 48 32.70 4.43 -0.70
C ALA A 48 31.32 4.23 -0.05
N VAL A 49 31.01 3.00 0.38
CA VAL A 49 29.78 2.71 1.13
C VAL A 49 29.98 3.10 2.59
N GLU A 50 29.59 4.33 2.91
CA GLU A 50 29.65 4.85 4.28
C GLU A 50 28.26 5.04 4.89
N VAL A 51 28.24 5.16 6.22
CA VAL A 51 27.04 5.50 6.97
C VAL A 51 26.75 6.99 6.75
N PRO A 52 25.50 7.38 6.41
CA PRO A 52 25.15 8.78 6.25
C PRO A 52 25.32 9.53 7.56
N ARG A 53 25.43 10.86 7.50
CA ARG A 53 25.55 11.70 8.70
C ARG A 53 24.42 11.43 9.69
N ILE A 54 24.79 11.05 10.90
CA ILE A 54 23.86 10.77 12.00
C ILE A 54 23.75 11.99 12.93
N THR A 55 22.52 12.34 13.31
CA THR A 55 22.27 13.42 14.26
C THR A 55 22.34 12.91 15.71
N GLN A 56 23.04 13.66 16.57
CA GLN A 56 23.25 13.29 17.98
C GLN A 56 21.94 13.30 18.80
N ARG A 57 20.98 14.16 18.42
CA ARG A 57 19.69 14.28 19.11
C ARG A 57 18.56 14.11 18.11
N GLN A 58 17.77 13.06 18.29
CA GLN A 58 16.48 12.85 17.61
C GLN A 58 15.39 12.61 18.65
N VAL A 59 14.18 13.10 18.39
CA VAL A 59 13.04 12.99 19.31
C VAL A 59 12.12 11.82 18.95
N TYR A 60 11.93 11.56 17.66
CA TYR A 60 10.91 10.63 17.17
C TYR A 60 11.44 9.28 16.70
N ARG A 61 12.75 9.15 16.43
CA ARG A 61 13.38 7.92 15.97
C ARG A 61 14.75 7.75 16.64
N ASN A 62 15.00 6.59 17.22
CA ASN A 62 16.30 6.26 17.79
C ASN A 62 17.29 5.87 16.67
N ASN A 63 18.55 6.26 16.82
CA ASN A 63 19.63 5.70 16.02
C ASN A 63 20.05 4.35 16.60
N PRO A 64 19.86 3.24 15.86
CA PRO A 64 20.34 1.96 16.33
C PRO A 64 21.87 1.96 16.38
N PRO A 65 22.48 1.37 17.42
CA PRO A 65 23.93 1.19 17.45
C PRO A 65 24.35 0.32 16.27
N HIS A 66 25.51 0.60 15.69
CA HIS A 66 26.04 -0.09 14.53
C HIS A 66 27.57 -0.06 14.58
N THR A 67 28.20 -1.15 14.15
CA THR A 67 29.67 -1.28 14.09
C THR A 67 30.16 -1.12 12.66
N THR A 68 29.36 -1.57 11.69
CA THR A 68 29.68 -1.51 10.26
C THR A 68 28.57 -0.82 9.48
N PRO A 69 28.86 -0.27 8.28
CA PRO A 69 27.82 0.29 7.41
C PRO A 69 26.75 -0.74 7.04
N GLU A 70 27.12 -2.00 6.88
CA GLU A 70 26.19 -3.11 6.65
C GLU A 70 25.15 -3.22 7.78
N GLU A 71 25.60 -3.22 9.04
CA GLU A 71 24.70 -3.30 10.18
C GLU A 71 23.74 -2.11 10.25
N TYR A 72 24.23 -0.92 9.91
CA TYR A 72 23.42 0.29 9.86
C TYR A 72 22.29 0.17 8.84
N TYR A 73 22.61 -0.12 7.57
CA TYR A 73 21.61 -0.23 6.50
C TYR A 73 20.63 -1.39 6.75
N ARG A 74 21.10 -2.50 7.31
CA ARG A 74 20.25 -3.61 7.72
C ARG A 74 19.18 -3.17 8.73
N ARG A 75 19.59 -2.47 9.79
CA ARG A 75 18.68 -2.07 10.89
C ARG A 75 17.78 -0.89 10.54
N VAL A 76 18.29 0.08 9.78
CA VAL A 76 17.58 1.33 9.51
C VAL A 76 16.67 1.22 8.29
N VAL A 77 17.04 0.42 7.30
CA VAL A 77 16.34 0.33 6.00
C VAL A 77 15.71 -1.04 5.82
N PHE A 78 16.51 -2.10 5.88
CA PHE A 78 16.04 -3.43 5.47
C PHE A 78 14.97 -4.01 6.39
N ILE A 79 15.19 -4.03 7.71
CA ILE A 79 14.21 -4.56 8.68
C ILE A 79 12.89 -3.77 8.62
N PRO A 80 12.88 -2.42 8.72
CA PRO A 80 11.63 -1.66 8.64
C PRO A 80 10.87 -1.84 7.31
N MET A 81 11.60 -2.00 6.20
CA MET A 81 10.99 -2.28 4.90
C MET A 81 10.34 -3.67 4.86
N LEU A 82 11.00 -4.70 5.40
CA LEU A 82 10.40 -6.03 5.52
C LEU A 82 9.14 -6.00 6.38
N ASP A 83 9.15 -5.23 7.46
CA ASP A 83 8.00 -5.09 8.36
C ASP A 83 6.82 -4.42 7.67
N SER A 84 7.08 -3.36 6.90
CA SER A 84 6.02 -2.68 6.15
C SER A 84 5.42 -3.62 5.11
N VAL A 85 6.24 -4.35 4.36
CA VAL A 85 5.76 -5.34 3.38
C VAL A 85 4.93 -6.43 4.04
N ILE A 86 5.38 -6.97 5.19
CA ILE A 86 4.63 -7.98 5.94
C ILE A 86 3.29 -7.39 6.42
N SER A 87 3.30 -6.17 6.95
CA SER A 87 2.10 -5.47 7.40
C SER A 87 1.10 -5.24 6.27
N ASP A 88 1.60 -4.81 5.10
CA ASP A 88 0.79 -4.59 3.91
C ASP A 88 0.15 -5.88 3.41
N LEU A 89 0.91 -6.97 3.39
CA LEU A 89 0.38 -8.29 3.01
C LEU A 89 -0.71 -8.75 3.99
N LYS A 90 -0.49 -8.57 5.30
CA LYS A 90 -1.49 -8.92 6.32
C LYS A 90 -2.76 -8.08 6.19
N SER A 91 -2.63 -6.79 5.93
CA SER A 91 -3.75 -5.86 5.77
C SER A 91 -4.56 -6.17 4.50
N ARG A 92 -3.88 -6.26 3.36
CA ARG A 92 -4.51 -6.46 2.05
C ARG A 92 -5.11 -7.85 1.87
N PHE A 93 -4.52 -8.88 2.46
CA PHE A 93 -5.02 -10.26 2.44
C PHE A 93 -5.62 -10.68 3.78
N SER A 94 -6.15 -9.71 4.53
CA SER A 94 -6.93 -9.97 5.74
C SER A 94 -8.21 -10.75 5.40
N ARG A 95 -8.82 -11.36 6.43
CA ARG A 95 -10.06 -12.12 6.22
C ARG A 95 -11.18 -11.22 5.70
N ASP A 96 -11.23 -9.97 6.14
CA ASP A 96 -12.29 -9.03 5.76
C ASP A 96 -12.13 -8.57 4.32
N THR A 97 -10.90 -8.29 3.88
CA THR A 97 -10.62 -7.97 2.47
C THR A 97 -10.83 -9.19 1.57
N LEU A 98 -10.50 -10.40 2.02
CA LEU A 98 -10.79 -11.62 1.27
C LEU A 98 -12.30 -11.89 1.17
N ASN A 99 -13.05 -11.60 2.23
CA ASN A 99 -14.51 -11.71 2.21
C ASN A 99 -15.16 -10.71 1.25
N SER A 100 -14.59 -9.52 1.05
CA SER A 100 -15.13 -8.55 0.10
C SER A 100 -15.07 -9.05 -1.35
N PHE A 101 -14.11 -9.90 -1.71
CA PHE A 101 -14.09 -10.56 -3.03
C PHE A 101 -15.28 -11.50 -3.24
N ARG A 102 -15.98 -11.94 -2.19
CA ARG A 102 -17.24 -12.70 -2.35
C ARG A 102 -18.38 -11.84 -2.91
N LEU A 103 -18.25 -10.51 -2.87
CA LEU A 103 -19.18 -9.60 -3.53
C LEU A 103 -19.17 -9.75 -5.05
N THR A 104 -18.21 -10.48 -5.63
CA THR A 104 -18.24 -10.86 -7.05
C THR A 104 -19.51 -11.62 -7.43
N VAL A 105 -20.19 -12.27 -6.48
CA VAL A 105 -21.51 -12.90 -6.71
C VAL A 105 -22.59 -11.87 -7.07
N LEU A 106 -22.43 -10.61 -6.67
CA LEU A 106 -23.36 -9.53 -7.02
C LEU A 106 -23.09 -8.97 -8.43
N LEU A 107 -22.03 -9.41 -9.11
CA LEU A 107 -21.76 -8.95 -10.47
C LEU A 107 -22.80 -9.53 -11.44
N PRO A 108 -23.46 -8.68 -12.25
CA PRO A 108 -24.37 -9.15 -13.28
C PRO A 108 -23.66 -10.11 -14.25
N SER A 109 -24.31 -11.22 -14.61
CA SER A 109 -23.77 -12.20 -15.56
C SER A 109 -23.41 -11.58 -16.92
N ASN A 110 -24.13 -10.52 -17.31
CA ASN A 110 -23.88 -9.78 -18.55
C ASN A 110 -22.53 -9.04 -18.55
N ILE A 111 -21.98 -8.69 -17.38
CA ILE A 111 -20.66 -8.06 -17.28
C ILE A 111 -19.56 -9.02 -17.74
N VAL A 112 -19.68 -10.31 -17.45
CA VAL A 112 -18.69 -11.34 -17.82
C VAL A 112 -18.61 -11.52 -19.34
N ASN A 113 -19.71 -11.25 -20.05
CA ASN A 113 -19.83 -11.45 -21.50
C ASN A 113 -19.74 -10.13 -22.30
N CYS A 114 -19.51 -8.99 -21.63
CA CYS A 114 -19.48 -7.69 -22.29
C CYS A 114 -18.11 -7.40 -22.90
N THR A 115 -18.07 -6.69 -24.03
CA THR A 115 -16.81 -6.15 -24.57
C THR A 115 -16.32 -5.00 -23.70
N ASP A 116 -15.00 -4.87 -23.57
CA ASP A 116 -14.37 -3.91 -22.65
C ASP A 116 -14.79 -2.46 -22.95
N ASP A 117 -14.96 -2.13 -24.24
CA ASP A 117 -15.42 -0.80 -24.69
C ASP A 117 -16.84 -0.45 -24.18
N LEU A 118 -17.77 -1.42 -24.19
CA LEU A 118 -19.14 -1.24 -23.72
C LEU A 118 -19.22 -1.16 -22.19
N LEU A 119 -18.32 -1.87 -21.51
CA LEU A 119 -18.21 -1.79 -20.06
C LEU A 119 -17.70 -0.41 -19.64
N GLN A 120 -16.67 0.10 -20.30
CA GLN A 120 -16.10 1.42 -20.02
C GLN A 120 -17.10 2.56 -20.29
N SER A 121 -17.90 2.49 -21.36
CA SER A 121 -18.95 3.50 -21.62
C SER A 121 -20.02 3.48 -20.54
N SER A 122 -20.53 2.30 -20.17
CA SER A 122 -21.55 2.12 -19.14
C SER A 122 -21.06 2.59 -17.76
N VAL A 123 -19.83 2.25 -17.39
CA VAL A 123 -19.22 2.70 -16.12
C VAL A 123 -19.06 4.23 -16.09
N LYS A 124 -18.63 4.84 -17.20
CA LYS A 124 -18.52 6.30 -17.31
C LYS A 124 -19.88 6.98 -17.14
N GLU A 125 -20.92 6.49 -17.80
CA GLU A 125 -22.29 7.01 -17.66
C GLU A 125 -22.80 6.91 -16.22
N ILE A 126 -22.65 5.73 -15.59
CA ILE A 126 -23.03 5.51 -14.19
C ILE A 126 -22.25 6.47 -13.28
N SER A 127 -20.94 6.60 -13.49
CA SER A 127 -20.10 7.51 -12.69
C SER A 127 -20.52 8.97 -12.83
N SER A 128 -20.93 9.39 -14.04
CA SER A 128 -21.42 10.74 -14.32
C SER A 128 -22.73 11.01 -13.58
N MET A 129 -23.64 10.03 -13.59
CA MET A 129 -24.90 10.08 -12.85
C MET A 129 -24.64 10.23 -11.34
N TYR A 130 -23.84 9.35 -10.73
CA TYR A 130 -23.53 9.45 -9.30
C TYR A 130 -22.81 10.75 -8.93
N ARG A 131 -21.96 11.27 -9.83
CA ARG A 131 -21.31 12.56 -9.64
C ARG A 131 -22.37 13.67 -9.60
N SER A 132 -23.29 13.75 -10.56
CA SER A 132 -24.34 14.78 -10.56
C SER A 132 -25.28 14.68 -9.36
N THR A 133 -25.69 13.48 -8.96
CA THR A 133 -26.55 13.27 -7.78
C THR A 133 -25.82 13.56 -6.47
N SER A 134 -24.53 13.23 -6.37
CA SER A 134 -23.68 13.61 -5.23
C SER A 134 -23.51 15.13 -5.14
N TRP A 135 -23.32 15.81 -6.28
CA TRP A 135 -23.31 17.27 -6.37
C TRP A 135 -24.64 17.88 -5.92
N LEU A 136 -25.77 17.33 -6.36
CA LEU A 136 -27.10 17.78 -5.94
C LEU A 136 -27.32 17.54 -4.45
N ASN A 137 -26.99 16.36 -3.93
CA ASN A 137 -27.05 16.09 -2.50
C ASN A 137 -26.15 17.05 -1.72
N ARG A 138 -24.94 17.35 -2.20
CA ARG A 138 -24.05 18.32 -1.56
C ARG A 138 -24.63 19.74 -1.57
N ALA A 139 -25.27 20.16 -2.66
CA ALA A 139 -25.95 21.45 -2.75
C ALA A 139 -27.21 21.53 -1.88
N VAL A 140 -27.91 20.42 -1.69
CA VAL A 140 -29.11 20.31 -0.82
C VAL A 140 -28.70 20.26 0.65
N TYR A 141 -27.67 19.51 1.03
CA TYR A 141 -27.18 19.41 2.41
C TYR A 141 -26.30 20.59 2.85
N HIS A 142 -25.63 21.28 1.91
CA HIS A 142 -24.88 22.52 2.18
C HIS A 142 -25.56 23.79 1.62
N GLY A 143 -26.86 23.71 1.33
CA GLY A 143 -27.66 24.85 0.90
C GLY A 143 -27.91 25.84 2.05
N ASN A 144 -26.88 26.60 2.41
CA ASN A 144 -26.89 27.96 2.99
C ASN A 144 -25.60 28.24 3.79
N THR A 145 -24.45 28.30 3.13
CA THR A 145 -23.35 29.14 3.65
C THR A 145 -22.99 30.18 2.60
N TYR A 146 -23.55 31.37 2.81
CA TYR A 146 -23.18 32.66 2.28
C TYR A 146 -21.77 32.71 1.65
N PHE A 147 -21.71 32.76 0.33
CA PHE A 147 -20.65 33.49 -0.35
C PHE A 147 -21.32 34.48 -1.28
N GLY A 148 -21.63 35.64 -0.71
CA GLY A 148 -21.91 36.83 -1.49
C GLY A 148 -20.75 37.05 -2.44
N ARG A 149 -21.09 37.38 -3.69
CA ARG A 149 -20.17 38.02 -4.63
C ARG A 149 -19.70 39.32 -3.98
N GLY A 150 -18.57 39.27 -3.28
CA GLY A 150 -17.76 40.45 -3.01
C GLY A 150 -17.17 40.89 -4.34
N ALA A 151 -17.87 41.78 -5.04
CA ALA A 151 -17.24 42.61 -6.05
C ALA A 151 -16.16 43.41 -5.33
N CYS A 152 -14.90 43.05 -5.60
CA CYS A 152 -13.73 43.78 -5.17
C CYS A 152 -13.80 45.17 -5.81
N ALA A 153 -13.98 46.21 -4.99
CA ALA A 153 -13.73 47.58 -5.42
C ALA A 153 -12.23 47.75 -5.62
N GLU A 154 -11.78 47.83 -6.87
CA GLU A 154 -10.46 48.32 -7.21
C GLU A 154 -10.53 49.83 -7.46
N LYS A 155 -9.75 50.55 -6.63
CA LYS A 155 -9.16 51.90 -6.76
C LYS A 155 -9.88 52.97 -7.56
#